data_AF-A0A521LH46-F1
#
_entry.id   AF-A0A521LH46-F1
#
_cell.length_a   1.000
_cell.length_b   1.000
_cell.length_c   1.000
_cell.angle_alpha   90.00
_cell.angle_beta   90.00
_cell.angle_gamma   90.00
#
_symmetry.space_group_name_H-M   'P 1'
#
loop_
_entity.id
_entity.type
_entity.pdbx_description
1 polymer ?
#
loop_
_entity_poly.entity_id
_entity_poly.type
_entity_poly.pdbx_seq_one_letter_code
_entity_poly.pdbx_strand_id
1 'polypeptide(L)' 'MSSRSSGLSVRELGEFRLIQDLQRRFGQTERSVLRGIGDDAAVVRLPAGHRLLLTTDLLAEGIHFDLTTATYEDLG' A
#
# COMPACT_ATOMS: atom_id res chain seq x y z
N MET A 1 28.66 -21.62 1.04
CA MET A 1 27.28 -21.98 1.46
C MET A 1 26.64 -20.69 1.96
N SER A 2 25.80 -20.06 1.13
CA SER A 2 25.26 -18.73 1.39
C SER A 2 24.25 -18.78 2.55
N SER A 3 24.47 -17.97 3.58
CA SER A 3 23.59 -17.83 4.74
C SER A 3 22.23 -17.29 4.30
N ARG A 4 21.19 -18.12 4.38
CA ARG A 4 19.80 -17.63 4.26
C ARG A 4 19.55 -16.65 5.41
N SER A 5 19.11 -15.45 5.09
CA SER A 5 18.62 -14.48 6.06
C SER A 5 17.51 -15.12 6.90
N SER A 6 17.57 -14.96 8.22
CA SER A 6 16.64 -15.51 9.20
C SER A 6 15.30 -14.75 9.25
N GLY A 7 14.80 -14.28 8.10
CA GLY A 7 13.55 -13.54 7.98
C GLY A 7 12.42 -14.42 7.44
N LEU A 8 11.19 -14.19 7.92
CA LEU A 8 9.98 -14.77 7.32
C LEU A 8 9.84 -14.26 5.88
N SER A 9 9.39 -15.14 4.98
CA SER A 9 8.95 -14.69 3.65
C SER A 9 7.67 -13.85 3.76
N VAL A 10 7.38 -13.02 2.76
CA VAL A 10 6.14 -12.21 2.71
C VAL A 10 4.89 -13.10 2.83
N ARG A 11 4.92 -14.28 2.21
CA ARG A 11 3.83 -15.26 2.28
C ARG A 11 3.58 -15.77 3.70
N GLU A 12 4.64 -16.01 4.48
CA GLU A 12 4.53 -16.45 5.87
C GLU A 12 4.19 -15.30 6.82
N LEU A 13 4.60 -14.09 6.49
CA LEU A 13 4.32 -12.89 7.29
C LEU A 13 2.82 -12.53 7.25
N GLY A 14 2.21 -12.63 6.07
CA GLY A 14 0.85 -12.20 5.81
C GLY A 14 0.71 -10.67 5.71
N GLU A 15 -0.39 -10.23 5.11
CA GLU A 15 -0.62 -8.83 4.76
C GLU A 15 -0.68 -7.89 5.97
N PHE A 16 -1.53 -8.20 6.96
CA PHE A 16 -1.72 -7.30 8.11
C PHE A 16 -0.43 -7.08 8.90
N ARG A 17 0.39 -8.12 9.06
CA ARG A 17 1.66 -7.99 9.76
C ARG A 17 2.68 -7.23 8.92
N LEU A 18 2.69 -7.43 7.60
CA LEU A 18 3.50 -6.60 6.70
C LEU A 18 3.12 -5.12 6.81
N ILE A 19 1.84 -4.78 6.80
CA ILE A 19 1.35 -3.39 6.97
C ILE A 19 1.81 -2.82 8.31
N GLN A 20 1.67 -3.57 9.40
CA GLN A 20 2.13 -3.14 10.73
C GLN A 20 3.65 -2.92 10.75
N ASP A 21 4.43 -3.78 10.11
CA ASP A 21 5.89 -3.66 10.03
C ASP A 21 6.30 -2.41 9.24
N LEU A 22 5.62 -2.12 8.13
CA LEU A 22 5.78 -0.89 7.35
C LEU A 22 5.38 0.35 8.17
N GLN A 23 4.26 0.29 8.89
CA GLN A 23 3.81 1.38 9.76
C GLN A 23 4.82 1.65 10.88
N ARG A 24 5.42 0.61 11.48
CA ARG A 24 6.46 0.82 12.51
C ARG A 24 7.74 1.42 11.93
N ARG A 25 8.10 1.07 10.70
CA ARG A 25 9.32 1.54 10.04
C ARG A 25 9.19 2.94 9.43
N PHE A 26 8.03 3.25 8.87
CA PHE A 26 7.79 4.46 8.05
C PHE A 26 6.66 5.35 8.57
N GLY A 27 5.98 4.96 9.66
CA GLY A 27 4.87 5.72 10.23
C GLY A 27 5.29 6.96 11.03
N GLN A 28 6.59 7.20 11.20
CA GLN A 28 7.07 8.53 11.62
C GLN A 28 6.94 9.48 10.43
N THR A 29 5.80 10.14 10.34
CA THR A 29 5.46 10.98 9.20
C THR A 29 5.72 12.47 9.46
N GLU A 30 5.99 13.21 8.39
CA GLU A 30 6.03 14.66 8.39
C GLU A 30 4.77 15.28 9.03
N ARG A 31 4.90 16.49 9.59
CA ARG A 31 3.77 17.21 10.24
C ARG A 31 2.58 17.48 9.32
N SER A 32 2.80 17.42 8.01
CA SER A 32 1.77 17.56 6.99
C SER A 32 0.88 16.32 6.90
N VAL A 33 1.34 15.12 7.29
CA VAL A 33 0.52 13.91 7.26
C VAL A 33 -0.36 13.86 8.51
N LEU A 34 -1.67 13.99 8.32
CA LEU A 34 -2.67 13.97 9.39
C LEU A 34 -3.10 12.54 9.76
N ARG A 35 -3.08 11.65 8.77
CA ARG A 35 -3.38 10.23 8.91
C ARG A 35 -2.48 9.46 7.93
N GLY A 36 -1.65 8.55 8.47
CA GLY A 36 -0.72 7.73 7.70
C GLY A 36 -1.26 6.33 7.40
N ILE A 37 -0.36 5.36 7.32
CA ILE A 37 -0.63 3.94 6.99
C ILE A 37 -1.68 3.33 7.94
N GLY A 38 -2.61 2.53 7.39
CA GLY A 38 -3.54 1.68 8.15
C GLY A 38 -5.02 2.00 7.98
N ASP A 39 -5.40 2.69 6.90
CA ASP A 39 -6.78 3.07 6.54
C ASP A 39 -6.92 3.08 5.02
N ASP A 40 -8.10 3.36 4.47
CA ASP A 40 -8.38 3.35 3.02
C ASP A 40 -7.58 4.40 2.22
N ALA A 41 -7.14 5.47 2.88
CA ALA A 41 -6.33 6.54 2.30
C ALA A 41 -5.51 7.27 3.37
N ALA A 42 -4.36 7.81 2.95
CA ALA A 42 -3.61 8.77 3.75
C ALA A 42 -4.25 10.17 3.65
N VAL A 43 -4.21 10.94 4.74
CA VAL A 43 -4.69 12.33 4.77
C VAL A 43 -3.50 13.27 4.93
N VAL A 44 -3.33 14.19 3.98
CA VAL A 44 -2.27 15.20 4.00
C VAL A 44 -2.88 16.60 4.09
N ARG A 45 -2.28 17.42 4.96
CA ARG A 45 -2.62 18.82 5.17
C ARG A 45 -2.23 19.64 3.96
N LEU A 46 -3.20 20.38 3.43
CA LEU A 46 -3.02 21.44 2.46
C LEU A 46 -3.24 22.81 3.12
N PRO A 47 -3.05 23.93 2.40
CA PRO A 47 -3.46 25.24 2.88
C PRO A 47 -4.91 25.28 3.37
N ALA A 48 -5.23 26.31 4.16
CA ALA A 48 -6.47 26.40 4.89
C ALA A 48 -7.71 26.08 4.04
N GLY A 49 -8.63 25.30 4.62
CA GLY A 49 -9.84 24.84 3.95
C GLY A 49 -9.70 23.56 3.15
N HIS A 50 -8.50 22.98 2.99
CA HIS A 50 -8.28 21.83 2.12
C HIS A 50 -7.56 20.67 2.82
N ARG A 51 -7.83 19.46 2.32
CA ARG A 51 -7.13 18.22 2.66
C ARG A 51 -6.92 17.42 1.38
N LEU A 52 -5.76 16.80 1.25
CA LEU A 52 -5.48 15.84 0.19
C LEU A 52 -5.67 14.44 0.74
N LEU A 53 -6.49 13.63 0.08
CA LEU A 53 -6.58 12.19 0.31
C LEU A 53 -5.71 11.51 -0.73
N LEU A 54 -4.80 10.63 -0.30
CA LEU A 54 -3.96 9.84 -1.18
C LEU A 54 -4.22 8.36 -0.93
N THR A 55 -4.57 7.65 -2.00
CA THR A 55 -4.65 6.19 -2.00
C THR A 55 -4.02 5.66 -3.28
N THR A 56 -3.71 4.37 -3.30
CA THR A 56 -3.21 3.68 -4.47
C THR A 56 -3.68 2.24 -4.42
N ASP A 57 -4.10 1.75 -5.57
CA ASP A 57 -4.45 0.35 -5.78
C ASP A 57 -3.64 -0.21 -6.93
N LEU A 58 -3.56 -1.54 -6.99
CA LEU A 58 -2.87 -2.27 -8.05
C LEU A 58 -3.85 -3.26 -8.68
N LEU A 59 -3.95 -3.24 -10.00
CA LEU A 59 -4.50 -4.35 -10.78
C LEU A 59 -3.35 -5.14 -11.41
N ALA A 60 -3.46 -6.46 -11.36
CA ALA A 60 -2.42 -7.38 -11.82
C ALA A 60 -3.09 -8.52 -12.58
N GLU A 61 -2.64 -8.76 -13.81
CA GLU A 61 -3.18 -9.83 -14.66
C GLU A 61 -2.99 -11.20 -14.00
N GLY A 62 -3.98 -12.07 -14.12
CA GLY A 62 -4.02 -13.39 -13.46
C GLY A 62 -4.38 -13.36 -11.97
N ILE A 63 -4.52 -12.17 -11.36
CA ILE A 63 -5.03 -11.99 -9.99
C ILE A 63 -6.35 -11.22 -10.00
N HIS A 64 -6.34 -10.04 -10.64
CA HIS A 64 -7.46 -9.11 -10.66
C HIS A 64 -8.21 -9.10 -11.99
N PHE A 65 -7.53 -9.36 -13.11
CA PHE A 65 -8.12 -9.37 -14.45
C PHE A 65 -7.41 -10.37 -15.39
N ASP A 66 -8.01 -10.59 -16.56
CA ASP A 66 -7.46 -11.39 -17.66
C ASP A 66 -7.84 -10.73 -19.01
N LEU A 67 -6.87 -10.47 -19.89
CA LEU A 67 -7.08 -9.79 -21.18
C LEU A 67 -7.89 -10.60 -22.20
N THR A 68 -8.14 -11.88 -21.95
CA THR A 68 -9.09 -12.68 -22.74
C THR A 68 -10.55 -12.34 -22.40
N THR A 69 -10.81 -11.66 -21.28
CA THR A 69 -12.15 -11.34 -20.78
C THR A 69 -12.38 -9.87 -20.48
N ALA A 70 -11.33 -9.08 -20.26
CA ALA A 70 -11.39 -7.64 -20.04
C ALA A 70 -10.68 -6.88 -21.17
N THR A 71 -11.34 -5.84 -21.68
CA THR A 71 -10.73 -4.89 -22.62
C THR A 71 -9.84 -3.88 -21.88
N TYR A 72 -9.01 -3.12 -22.59
CA TYR A 72 -8.22 -2.06 -21.94
C TYR A 72 -9.12 -0.96 -21.40
N GLU A 73 -10.23 -0.68 -22.08
CA GLU A 73 -11.24 0.28 -21.65
C GLU A 73 -11.90 -0.14 -20.33
N ASP A 74 -12.09 -1.44 -20.07
CA ASP A 74 -12.62 -1.95 -18.80
C ASP A 74 -11.63 -1.76 -17.62
N LEU A 75 -10.32 -1.73 -17.92
CA LEU A 75 -9.27 -1.59 -16.91
C LEU A 75 -8.97 -0.12 -16.53
N GLY A 76 -9.29 0.82 -17.42
CA GLY A 76 -9.13 2.27 -17.22
C GLY A 76 -8.14 2.94 -18.16
#